data_AF-A0A2V8E703-F1
#
_entry.id   AF-A0A2V8E703-F1
#
_cell.length_a   1.000
_cell.length_b   1.000
_cell.length_c   1.000
_cell.angle_alpha   90.00
_cell.angle_beta   90.00
_cell.angle_gamma   90.00
#
_symmetry.space_group_name_H-M   'P 1'
#
loop_
_entity.id
_entity.type
_entity.pdbx_description
1 polymer ?
#
loop_
_entity_poly.entity_id
_entity_poly.type
_entity_poly.pdbx_seq_one_letter_code
_entity_poly.pdbx_strand_id
1 'polypeptide(L)' 'MSVPILQPYTQFEDRLTQLDVRLTKIFRIGGRRLQGMFDVFNVLNANTVLGVNATYGTAWLRPTSVMAGRLFKFGGQYDF' A
#
# COMPACT_ATOMS: atom_id res chain seq x y z
N MET A 1 32.37 -9.00 1.39
CA MET A 1 31.93 -10.27 1.99
C MET A 1 30.78 -9.94 2.93
N SER A 2 29.61 -10.53 2.73
CA SER A 2 28.42 -10.21 3.50
C SER A 2 27.86 -11.52 4.07
N VAL A 3 27.82 -11.63 5.39
CA VAL A 3 27.44 -12.86 6.11
C VAL A 3 26.05 -12.65 6.69
N PRO A 4 25.07 -13.51 6.42
CA PRO A 4 23.77 -13.44 7.07
C PRO A 4 23.92 -13.89 8.54
N ILE A 5 23.80 -12.93 9.46
CA ILE A 5 23.94 -13.15 10.91
C ILE A 5 22.59 -13.24 11.63
N LEU A 6 21.50 -12.91 10.95
CA LEU A 6 20.15 -13.02 11.48
C LEU A 6 19.52 -14.33 11.03
N GLN A 7 19.04 -15.10 12.00
CA GLN A 7 18.20 -16.25 11.72
C GLN A 7 16.87 -15.76 11.11
N PRO A 8 16.39 -16.37 10.01
CA PRO A 8 15.09 -16.02 9.43
C PRO A 8 13.99 -16.04 10.49
N TYR A 9 13.05 -15.09 10.42
CA TYR A 9 11.89 -14.99 11.33
C TYR A 9 12.20 -14.65 12.80
N THR A 10 13.39 -14.11 13.12
CA THR A 10 13.71 -13.63 14.48
C THR A 10 13.60 -12.11 14.64
N GLN A 11 13.67 -11.36 13.53
CA GLN A 11 13.48 -9.91 13.50
C GLN A 11 12.37 -9.58 12.51
N PHE A 12 11.52 -8.66 12.92
CA PHE A 12 10.39 -8.17 12.14
C PHE A 12 10.45 -6.64 12.09
N GLU A 13 10.11 -6.09 10.93
CA GLU A 13 9.93 -4.65 10.78
C GLU A 13 8.71 -4.14 11.55
N ASP A 14 8.60 -2.82 11.65
CA ASP A 14 7.45 -2.15 12.24
C ASP A 14 6.14 -2.64 11.62
N ARG A 15 5.10 -2.70 12.46
CA ARG A 15 3.78 -3.14 12.01
C ARG A 15 3.24 -2.19 10.94
N LEU A 16 3.03 -2.74 9.75
CA LEU A 16 2.34 -2.06 8.65
C LEU A 16 0.90 -1.76 9.05
N THR A 17 0.57 -0.47 9.12
CA THR A 17 -0.79 0.01 9.36
C THR A 17 -1.21 0.92 8.21
N GLN A 18 -2.05 0.41 7.33
CA GLN A 18 -2.57 1.14 6.18
C GLN A 18 -4.10 1.22 6.26
N LEU A 19 -4.63 2.44 6.14
CA LEU A 19 -6.07 2.69 6.02
C LEU A 19 -6.38 3.06 4.58
N ASP A 20 -7.25 2.28 3.96
CA ASP A 20 -7.75 2.52 2.61
C ASP A 20 -9.25 2.75 2.64
N VAL A 21 -9.74 3.70 1.85
CA VAL A 21 -11.14 4.10 1.80
C VAL A 21 -11.63 4.07 0.36
N ARG A 22 -12.78 3.44 0.12
CA ARG A 22 -13.48 3.42 -1.17
C ARG A 22 -14.88 4.03 -1.01
N LEU A 23 -15.18 4.99 -1.88
CA LEU A 23 -16.50 5.59 -2.02
C LEU A 23 -17.07 5.21 -3.38
N THR A 24 -18.21 4.53 -3.38
CA THR A 24 -18.95 4.18 -4.61
C THR A 24 -20.30 4.86 -4.60
N LYS A 25 -20.65 5.54 -5.69
CA LYS A 25 -21.97 6.14 -5.86
C LYS A 25 -22.62 5.66 -7.15
N ILE A 26 -23.85 5.19 -7.02
CA ILE A 26 -24.66 4.72 -8.15
C ILE A 26 -25.64 5.82 -8.54
N PHE A 27 -25.59 6.22 -9.80
CA PHE A 27 -26.50 7.14 -10.44
C PHE A 27 -27.44 6.34 -11.35
N ARG A 28 -28.75 6.51 -11.17
CA ARG A 28 -29.78 5.91 -12.03
C ARG A 28 -30.30 6.98 -12.97
N ILE A 29 -30.11 6.81 -14.28
CA ILE A 29 -30.51 7.78 -15.30
C ILE A 29 -31.24 7.04 -16.42
N GLY A 30 -32.53 7.30 -16.60
CA GLY A 30 -33.31 6.73 -17.72
C GLY A 30 -33.32 5.21 -17.79
N GLY A 31 -33.40 4.51 -16.64
CA GLY A 31 -33.35 3.05 -16.56
C GLY A 31 -31.94 2.45 -16.58
N ARG A 32 -30.91 3.23 -16.90
CA ARG A 32 -29.50 2.81 -16.91
C ARG A 32 -28.84 3.07 -15.57
N ARG A 33 -27.78 2.31 -15.29
CA ARG A 33 -27.00 2.39 -14.05
C ARG A 33 -25.58 2.85 -14.34
N LEU A 34 -25.20 3.99 -13.78
CA LEU A 34 -23.83 4.51 -13.81
C LEU A 34 -23.26 4.43 -12.39
N GLN A 35 -22.04 3.93 -12.24
CA GLN A 35 -21.37 3.78 -10.95
C GLN A 35 -20.07 4.59 -10.99
N GLY A 36 -19.97 5.62 -10.17
CA GLY A 36 -18.72 6.34 -9.92
C GLY A 36 -18.01 5.75 -8.71
N MET A 37 -16.70 5.59 -8.80
CA MET A 37 -15.85 5.02 -7.76
C MET A 37 -14.70 5.98 -7.47
N PHE A 38 -14.39 6.18 -6.20
CA PHE A 38 -13.26 6.95 -5.73
C PHE A 38 -12.56 6.21 -4.60
N ASP A 39 -11.29 5.89 -4.81
CA ASP A 39 -10.46 5.19 -3.84
C ASP A 39 -9.34 6.11 -3.34
N VAL A 40 -9.13 6.08 -2.03
CA VAL A 40 -7.98 6.70 -1.37
C VAL A 40 -7.21 5.59 -0.67
N PHE A 41 -5.99 5.32 -1.16
CA PHE A 41 -5.06 4.41 -0.52
C PHE A 41 -4.13 5.17 0.40
N ASN A 42 -3.75 4.56 1.51
CA ASN A 42 -2.89 5.18 2.52
C ASN A 42 -3.44 6.54 2.99
N VAL A 43 -4.67 6.55 3.50
CA VAL A 43 -5.35 7.74 4.01
C VAL A 43 -4.53 8.40 5.13
N LEU A 44 -3.88 7.61 5.99
CA LEU A 44 -3.04 8.12 7.08
C LEU A 44 -1.67 8.65 6.59
N ASN A 45 -1.34 8.45 5.31
CA ASN A 45 -0.06 8.83 4.69
C ASN A 45 1.16 8.31 5.47
N ALA A 46 1.09 7.06 5.93
CA ALA A 46 2.19 6.36 6.60
C ALA A 46 3.30 6.00 5.60
N ASN A 47 4.53 5.85 6.09
CA ASN A 47 5.75 5.58 5.32
C ASN A 47 6.52 4.36 5.83
N THR A 48 5.80 3.34 6.31
CA THR A 48 6.39 2.14 6.92
C THR A 48 7.38 1.46 5.96
N VAL A 49 8.51 0.99 6.50
CA VAL A 49 9.50 0.21 5.77
C VAL A 49 8.92 -1.18 5.50
N LEU A 50 8.95 -1.62 4.24
CA LEU A 50 8.41 -2.92 3.82
C LEU A 50 9.49 -4.00 3.73
N GLY A 51 10.76 -3.58 3.67
CA GLY A 51 11.89 -4.48 3.61
C GLY A 51 13.19 -3.76 3.88
N VAL A 52 14.13 -4.49 4.46
CA VAL A 52 15.48 -4.03 4.76
C VAL A 52 16.52 -5.02 4.26
N ASN A 53 17.74 -4.55 4.07
CA ASN A 53 18.85 -5.43 3.80
C ASN A 53 19.34 -6.12 5.09
N ALA A 54 18.98 -7.39 5.25
CA ALA A 54 19.39 -8.24 6.36
C ALA A 54 20.77 -8.92 6.16
N THR A 55 21.61 -8.43 5.24
CA THR A 55 22.95 -8.99 4.98
C THR A 55 24.03 -8.10 5.59
N TYR A 56 24.87 -8.67 6.47
CA TYR A 56 25.84 -7.89 7.25
C TYR A 56 26.85 -7.18 6.34
N GLY A 57 27.02 -5.87 6.56
CA GLY A 57 27.88 -5.02 5.74
C GLY A 57 27.51 -3.53 5.83
N THR A 58 28.07 -2.70 4.95
CA THR A 58 27.87 -1.23 4.93
C THR A 58 26.44 -0.78 4.64
N ALA A 59 25.63 -1.68 4.09
CA ALA A 59 24.21 -1.47 3.80
C ALA A 59 23.28 -2.23 4.75
N TRP A 60 23.78 -2.72 5.88
CA TRP A 60 22.99 -3.38 6.92
C TRP A 60 21.79 -2.52 7.34
N LEU A 61 20.60 -3.13 7.36
CA LEU A 61 19.31 -2.52 7.73
C LEU A 61 18.91 -1.30 6.89
N ARG A 62 19.53 -1.09 5.73
CA ARG A 62 19.05 -0.07 4.80
C ARG A 62 17.71 -0.50 4.21
N PRO A 63 16.68 0.36 4.22
CA PRO A 63 15.41 0.08 3.58
C PRO A 63 15.60 -0.23 2.09
N THR A 64 15.04 -1.35 1.63
CA THR A 64 15.00 -1.74 0.22
C THR A 64 13.67 -1.36 -0.44
N SER A 65 12.60 -1.27 0.37
CA SER A 65 11.28 -0.84 -0.06
C SER A 65 10.54 -0.13 1.08
N VAL A 66 9.74 0.86 0.71
CA VAL A 66 8.90 1.63 1.63
C VAL A 66 7.48 1.67 1.09
N MET A 67 6.52 1.83 1.99
CA MET A 67 5.11 1.94 1.65
C MET A 67 4.89 3.14 0.70
N ALA A 68 4.09 2.92 -0.34
CA ALA A 68 3.71 4.00 -1.25
C ALA A 68 2.97 5.10 -0.48
N GLY A 69 3.20 6.36 -0.88
CA GLY A 69 2.48 7.51 -0.33
C GLY A 69 0.98 7.45 -0.62
N ARG A 70 0.24 8.45 -0.13
CA ARG A 70 -1.20 8.56 -0.40
C ARG A 70 -1.50 8.58 -1.89
N LEU A 71 -2.37 7.68 -2.34
CA LEU A 71 -2.76 7.54 -3.73
C LEU A 71 -4.27 7.72 -3.88
N PHE A 72 -4.66 8.47 -4.91
CA PHE A 72 -6.06 8.66 -5.30
C PHE A 72 -6.33 7.91 -6.60
N LYS A 73 -7.46 7.21 -6.67
CA LYS A 73 -7.92 6.52 -7.88
C LYS A 73 -9.38 6.85 -8.16
N PHE A 74 -9.66 7.13 -9.42
CA PHE A 74 -11.00 7.38 -9.93
C PHE A 74 -11.41 6.23 -10.86
N GLY A 75 -12.66 5.82 -10.80
CA GLY A 75 -13.22 4.76 -11.62
C GLY A 75 -14.67 5.03 -11.99
N GLY A 76 -15.10 4.46 -13.12
CA GLY A 76 -16.47 4.53 -13.59
C GLY A 76 -16.88 3.20 -14.21
N GLN A 77 -18.11 2.77 -13.94
CA GLN A 77 -18.73 1.62 -14.60
C GLN A 77 -20.11 2.03 -15.10
N TYR A 78 -20.43 1.64 -16.33
CA TYR A 78 -21.71 1.90 -16.96
C TYR A 78 -22.35 0.57 -17.36
N ASP A 79 -23.56 0.32 -16.87
CA ASP A 79 -24.34 -0.88 -17.15
C ASP A 79 -25.52 -0.51 -18.08
N PHE A 80 -25.64 -1.22 -19.20
CA PHE A 80 -26.62 -0.98 -20.27
C PHE A 80 -27.78 -1.98 -20.27
#